data_AF-A0A940KTE5-F1
#
_entry.id   AF-A0A940KTE5-F1
#
_cell.length_a   1.000
_cell.length_b   1.000
_cell.length_c   1.000
_cell.angle_alpha   90.00
_cell.angle_beta   90.00
_cell.angle_gamma   90.00
#
_symmetry.space_group_name_H-M   'P 1'
#
loop_
_entity.id
_entity.type
_entity.pdbx_description
1 polymer ?
#
loop_
_entity_poly.entity_id
_entity_poly.type
_entity_poly.pdbx_seq_one_letter_code
_entity_poly.pdbx_strand_id
1 'polypeptide(L)' 'MSDKKGPSFPFLIIAIVLGAGIYREFDFETMKFEKPALAVVYILAFVMSVYFIIRGMKAK' A
#
# COMPACT_ATOMS: atom_id res chain seq x y z
N MET A 1 -7.75 -12.76 -27.82
CA MET A 1 -7.35 -11.69 -26.89
C MET A 1 -7.37 -12.29 -25.49
N SER A 2 -6.20 -12.54 -24.90
CA SER A 2 -6.11 -13.13 -23.57
C SER A 2 -6.03 -12.01 -22.56
N ASP A 3 -7.17 -11.59 -22.02
CA ASP A 3 -7.27 -10.65 -20.89
C ASP A 3 -6.64 -11.26 -19.64
N LYS A 4 -5.32 -11.34 -19.62
CA LYS A 4 -4.55 -11.62 -18.42
C LYS A 4 -4.57 -10.34 -17.59
N LYS A 5 -5.71 -10.07 -16.94
CA LYS A 5 -5.81 -9.07 -15.86
C LYS A 5 -4.84 -9.50 -14.77
N GLY A 6 -3.59 -9.05 -14.84
CA GLY A 6 -2.59 -9.24 -13.80
C GLY A 6 -3.07 -8.58 -12.50
N PRO A 7 -2.37 -8.78 -11.37
CA PRO A 7 -2.67 -8.05 -10.14
C PRO A 7 -2.83 -6.57 -10.49
N SER A 8 -3.89 -5.94 -9.98
CA SER A 8 -4.35 -4.63 -10.40
C SER A 8 -3.19 -3.63 -10.45
N PHE A 9 -2.59 -3.46 -11.63
CA PHE A 9 -1.34 -2.72 -11.86
C PHE A 9 -1.29 -1.35 -11.13
N PRO A 10 -2.36 -0.53 -11.13
CA PRO A 10 -2.37 0.72 -10.36
C PRO A 10 -2.27 0.51 -8.85
N PHE A 11 -2.94 -0.49 -8.27
CA PHE A 11 -2.85 -0.75 -6.83
C PHE A 11 -1.45 -1.20 -6.42
N LEU A 12 -0.74 -1.90 -7.30
CA LEU A 12 0.63 -2.34 -7.05
C LEU A 12 1.59 -1.16 -6.99
N ILE A 13 1.43 -0.19 -7.88
CA ILE A 13 2.17 1.09 -7.83
C ILE A 13 1.85 1.85 -6.54
N ILE A 14 0.56 1.99 -6.21
CA ILE A 14 0.12 2.68 -4.97
C ILE A 14 0.73 2.00 -3.73
N ALA A 15 0.71 0.67 -3.67
CA ALA A 15 1.29 -0.08 -2.56
C ALA A 15 2.79 0.19 -2.43
N ILE A 16 3.55 0.19 -3.53
CA ILE A 16 5.00 0.48 -3.50
C ILE A 16 5.26 1.91 -3.01
N VAL A 17 4.54 2.89 -3.56
CA VAL A 17 4.74 4.31 -3.23
C VAL A 17 4.36 4.59 -1.76
N LEU A 18 3.19 4.13 -1.31
CA LEU A 18 2.76 4.30 0.08
C LEU A 18 3.65 3.53 1.04
N GLY A 19 4.05 2.31 0.72
CA GLY A 19 4.97 1.51 1.54
C GLY A 19 6.33 2.20 1.71
N ALA A 20 6.89 2.73 0.62
CA ALA A 20 8.14 3.50 0.67
C ALA A 20 7.98 4.83 1.44
N GLY A 21 6.83 5.49 1.31
CA GLY A 21 6.51 6.72 2.06
C GLY A 21 6.41 6.48 3.56
N ILE A 22 5.65 5.47 3.99
CA ILE A 22 5.51 5.06 5.40
C ILE A 22 6.88 4.69 5.97
N TYR A 23 7.68 3.92 5.23
CA TYR A 23 9.02 3.53 5.68
C TYR A 23 9.97 4.72 5.86
N ARG A 24 9.82 5.78 5.04
CA ARG A 24 10.62 7.00 5.14
C ARG A 24 10.16 7.96 6.23
N GLU A 25 8.86 8.09 6.44
CA GLU A 25 8.29 8.99 7.46
C GLU A 25 8.27 8.37 8.87
N PHE A 26 8.54 7.06 8.99
CA PHE A 26 8.64 6.39 10.28
C PHE A 26 10.02 6.63 10.89
N ASP A 27 10.03 7.30 12.04
CA ASP A 27 11.21 7.42 12.87
C ASP A 27 11.37 6.13 13.71
N PHE A 28 12.37 5.32 13.35
CA PHE A 28 12.69 4.07 14.04
C PHE A 28 13.33 4.27 15.42
N GLU A 29 13.90 5.45 15.71
CA GLU A 29 14.48 5.75 17.03
C GLU A 29 13.38 6.10 18.04
N THR A 30 12.40 6.92 17.62
CA THR A 30 11.31 7.36 18.51
C THR A 30 10.02 6.56 18.37
N MET A 31 9.95 5.65 17.39
CA MET A 31 8.76 4.88 16.99
C MET A 31 7.54 5.76 16.69
N LYS A 32 7.77 6.95 16.13
CA LYS A 32 6.72 7.92 15.80
C LYS A 32 6.78 8.30 14.33
N PHE A 33 5.63 8.70 13.81
CA PHE A 33 5.55 9.38 12.53
C PHE A 33 5.57 10.88 12.78
N GLU A 34 6.28 11.64 11.94
CA GLU A 34 6.25 13.11 11.99
C GLU A 34 4.81 13.65 11.93
N LYS A 35 3.97 13.02 11.10
CA LYS A 35 2.56 13.38 10.90
C LYS A 35 1.67 12.19 11.21
N PRO A 36 1.30 11.95 12.48
CA PRO A 36 0.58 10.74 12.88
C PRO A 36 -0.77 10.60 12.16
N ALA A 37 -1.51 11.70 11.94
CA ALA A 37 -2.77 11.66 11.20
C ALA A 37 -2.58 11.24 9.73
N LEU A 38 -1.53 11.76 9.06
CA LEU A 38 -1.22 11.42 7.67
C LEU A 38 -0.76 9.97 7.55
N ALA A 39 0.07 9.52 8.50
CA ALA A 39 0.54 8.15 8.57
C ALA A 39 -0.62 7.15 8.70
N VAL A 40 -1.62 7.45 9.52
CA VAL A 40 -2.83 6.60 9.64
C VAL A 40 -3.55 6.48 8.29
N VAL A 41 -3.70 7.58 7.55
CA VAL A 41 -4.33 7.57 6.22
C VAL A 41 -3.50 6.74 5.22
N TYR A 42 -2.18 6.91 5.22
CA TYR A 42 -1.28 6.15 4.34
C TYR A 42 -1.30 4.66 4.66
N ILE A 43 -1.26 4.29 5.94
CA ILE A 43 -1.35 2.89 6.38
C ILE A 43 -2.69 2.28 5.97
N LEU A 44 -3.80 2.98 6.19
CA LEU A 44 -5.12 2.50 5.78
C LEU A 44 -5.22 2.30 4.26
N ALA A 45 -4.75 3.28 3.47
CA ALA A 45 -4.75 3.19 2.02
C ALA A 45 -3.81 2.08 1.51
N PHE A 46 -2.66 1.88 2.15
CA PHE A 46 -1.74 0.79 1.85
C PHE A 46 -2.37 -0.57 2.13
N VAL A 47 -2.98 -0.74 3.31
CA VAL A 47 -3.68 -1.99 3.70
C VAL A 47 -4.83 -2.29 2.74
N MET A 48 -5.66 -1.30 2.39
CA MET A 48 -6.72 -1.48 1.39
C MET A 48 -6.15 -1.89 0.03
N SER A 49 -5.09 -1.22 -0.44
CA SER A 49 -4.46 -1.53 -1.73
C SER A 49 -3.92 -2.95 -1.77
N VAL A 50 -3.19 -3.36 -0.73
CA VAL A 50 -2.69 -4.73 -0.56
C VAL A 50 -3.84 -5.74 -0.48
N TYR A 51 -4.90 -5.42 0.25
CA TYR A 51 -6.09 -6.27 0.34
C TYR A 51 -6.74 -6.51 -1.03
N PHE A 52 -6.92 -5.45 -1.84
CA PHE A 52 -7.47 -5.57 -3.19
C PHE A 52 -6.55 -6.37 -4.13
N ILE A 53 -5.23 -6.20 -4.01
CA ILE A 53 -4.25 -6.97 -4.79
C ILE A 53 -4.33 -8.46 -4.43
N ILE A 54 -4.31 -8.81 -3.14
CA ILE A 54 -4.37 -10.19 -2.67
C ILE A 54 -5.71 -10.83 -3.02
N ARG A 55 -6.82 -10.12 -2.79
CA ARG A 55 -8.16 -10.62 -3.13
C ARG A 55 -8.34 -10.79 -4.64
N GLY A 56 -7.82 -9.85 -5.42
CA GLY A 56 -7.81 -9.92 -6.88
C GLY A 56 -6.96 -11.08 -7.42
N MET A 57 -5.86 -11.43 -6.73
CA MET A 57 -5.10 -12.64 -7.03
C MET A 57 -5.83 -13.93 -6.64
N LYS A 58 -6.50 -13.98 -5.48
CA LYS A 58 -7.26 -15.18 -5.05
C LYS A 58 -8.50 -15.46 -5.90
N ALA A 59 -9.09 -14.43 -6.51
CA ALA A 59 -10.27 -14.57 -7.36
C ALA A 59 -9.93 -15.05 -8.79
N LYS A 60 -8.64 -15.24 -9.09
CA LYS A 60 -8.12 -15.58 -10.41
C LYS A 60 -7.40 -16.92 -10.37
#